data_AF-A0A960PSU7-F1
#
_entry.id   AF-A0A960PSU7-F1
#
_cell.length_a   1.000
_cell.length_b   1.000
_cell.length_c   1.000
_cell.angle_alpha   90.00
_cell.angle_beta   90.00
_cell.angle_gamma   90.00
#
_symmetry.space_group_name_H-M   'P 1'
#
loop_
_entity.id
_entity.type
_entity.pdbx_description
1 polymer ?
#
loop_
_entity_poly.entity_id
_entity_poly.type
_entity_poly.pdbx_seq_one_letter_code
_entity_poly.pdbx_strand_id
1 'polypeptide(L)'
;MTALRKLRIPHLVLALLLLFQLSVSGQSGSLQEFEGKEIVGVTYVGNRSLAEETLAFYLGIDPGSTLNQADLNRKLQELWDTGLVDDVKVEAEAAGDGVRLTVTVAERPILRSIDYVGLKRVSKADIEERIASERINLFEGNNLRLGELKRLEATIEEVYREKGYRFADAEYTLEELTPGEKQVTFTVDEGNRVRIDDIKFEGNTVYSDWRLRLFMKKTKESNPLWKITKKDVYNPAKLQEDLESVKAAYRKVGYKNVTIGEPVIEVRARRPTADDSA
;
A
#
# COMPACT_ATOMS: atom_id res chain seq x y z
N MET A 1 -40.86 -51.53 -49.50
CA MET A 1 -39.70 -50.61 -49.59
C MET A 1 -40.25 -49.21 -49.79
N THR A 2 -39.97 -48.37 -48.80
CA THR A 2 -40.82 -47.26 -48.36
C THR A 2 -40.39 -45.95 -49.02
N ALA A 3 -41.39 -45.14 -49.37
CA ALA A 3 -41.26 -43.85 -50.03
C ALA A 3 -40.53 -42.80 -49.18
N LEU A 4 -39.73 -41.93 -49.82
CA LEU A 4 -39.32 -40.64 -49.26
C LEU A 4 -39.53 -39.54 -50.30
N ARG A 5 -40.55 -38.74 -50.02
CA ARG A 5 -41.08 -37.60 -50.76
C ARG A 5 -40.29 -36.36 -50.32
N LYS A 6 -39.73 -35.60 -51.28
CA LYS A 6 -39.01 -34.34 -51.00
C LYS A 6 -39.94 -33.34 -50.29
N LEU A 7 -39.58 -32.93 -49.07
CA LEU A 7 -40.28 -31.91 -48.31
C LEU A 7 -39.88 -30.51 -48.82
N ARG A 8 -40.86 -29.73 -49.26
CA ARG A 8 -40.76 -28.27 -49.48
C ARG A 8 -41.06 -27.59 -48.15
N ILE A 9 -40.15 -26.74 -47.68
CA ILE A 9 -40.31 -25.96 -46.44
C ILE A 9 -41.14 -24.72 -46.77
N PRO A 10 -42.31 -24.48 -46.12
CA PRO A 10 -43.10 -23.27 -46.36
C PRO A 10 -42.59 -22.09 -45.51
N HIS A 11 -42.64 -20.90 -46.08
CA HIS A 11 -42.24 -19.59 -45.54
C HIS A 11 -43.10 -19.08 -44.37
N LEU A 12 -43.44 -19.91 -43.39
CA LEU A 12 -44.45 -19.59 -42.36
C LEU A 12 -43.96 -19.74 -40.92
N VAL A 13 -42.67 -19.44 -40.68
CA VAL A 13 -42.09 -19.34 -39.31
C VAL A 13 -41.46 -17.96 -39.04
N LEU A 14 -41.51 -17.02 -39.99
CA LEU A 14 -40.86 -15.70 -39.86
C LEU A 14 -41.72 -14.62 -39.16
N ALA A 15 -42.82 -14.97 -38.50
CA ALA A 15 -43.79 -13.97 -37.99
C ALA A 15 -44.08 -14.04 -36.47
N LEU A 16 -43.31 -14.80 -35.68
CA LEU A 16 -43.54 -14.93 -34.23
C LEU A 16 -42.24 -14.89 -33.41
N LEU A 17 -41.33 -13.99 -33.77
CA LEU A 17 -40.10 -13.70 -33.01
C LEU A 17 -39.85 -12.19 -32.95
N LEU A 18 -40.94 -11.45 -32.75
CA LEU A 18 -40.97 -10.01 -32.50
C LEU A 18 -41.81 -9.72 -31.24
N LEU A 19 -41.66 -10.58 -30.23
CA LEU A 19 -41.97 -10.21 -28.86
C LEU A 19 -40.80 -9.37 -28.34
N PHE A 20 -40.90 -8.09 -28.71
CA PHE A 20 -40.47 -6.91 -27.98
C PHE A 20 -40.03 -7.23 -26.55
N GLN A 21 -38.74 -7.55 -26.39
CA GLN A 21 -38.07 -7.50 -25.10
C GLN A 21 -38.04 -6.03 -24.72
N LEU A 22 -39.03 -5.58 -23.96
CA LEU A 22 -38.94 -4.40 -23.10
C LEU A 22 -37.89 -4.73 -22.05
N SER A 23 -36.61 -4.66 -22.44
CA SER A 23 -35.55 -4.40 -21.49
C SER A 23 -35.85 -3.00 -20.98
N VAL A 24 -36.46 -2.92 -19.79
CA VAL A 24 -36.39 -1.70 -18.98
C VAL A 24 -34.92 -1.56 -18.63
N SER A 25 -34.19 -0.88 -19.52
CA SER A 25 -32.89 -0.33 -19.17
C SER A 25 -33.19 0.72 -18.11
N GLY A 26 -32.99 0.37 -16.84
CA GLY A 26 -32.71 1.38 -15.83
C GLY A 26 -31.50 2.14 -16.36
N GLN A 27 -31.73 3.33 -16.93
CA GLN A 27 -30.64 4.20 -17.32
C GLN A 27 -30.04 4.72 -16.03
N SER A 28 -28.94 4.10 -15.59
CA SER A 28 -28.07 4.66 -14.57
C SER A 28 -27.50 5.95 -15.15
N GLY A 29 -28.15 7.06 -14.86
CA GLY A 29 -27.72 8.38 -15.31
C GLY A 29 -26.54 8.86 -14.46
N SER A 30 -25.69 9.70 -15.04
CA SER A 30 -24.67 10.38 -14.23
C SER A 30 -25.36 11.25 -13.17
N LEU A 31 -24.82 11.33 -11.95
CA LEU A 31 -25.39 12.15 -10.86
C LEU A 31 -25.69 13.61 -11.28
N GLN A 32 -24.94 14.12 -12.26
CA GLN A 32 -25.06 15.46 -12.80
C GLN A 32 -26.36 15.70 -13.59
N GLU A 33 -26.96 14.64 -14.15
CA GLU A 33 -28.24 14.72 -14.87
C GLU A 33 -29.43 14.97 -13.93
N PHE A 34 -29.26 14.62 -12.64
CA PHE A 34 -30.28 14.72 -11.62
C PHE A 34 -30.05 15.90 -10.66
N GLU A 35 -29.14 16.83 -10.97
CA GLU A 35 -28.87 18.01 -10.14
C GLU A 35 -30.16 18.82 -9.90
N GLY A 36 -30.41 19.16 -8.63
CA GLY A 36 -31.60 19.91 -8.22
C GLY A 36 -32.91 19.09 -8.21
N LYS A 37 -32.89 17.82 -8.58
CA LYS A 37 -34.06 16.92 -8.45
C LYS A 37 -34.29 16.54 -7.00
N GLU A 38 -35.56 16.33 -6.65
CA GLU A 38 -35.93 15.84 -5.32
C GLU A 38 -35.57 14.36 -5.17
N ILE A 39 -34.93 14.01 -4.05
CA ILE A 39 -34.59 12.64 -3.69
C ILE A 39 -35.86 11.96 -3.18
N VAL A 40 -36.42 11.07 -3.98
CA VAL A 40 -37.67 10.35 -3.66
C VAL A 40 -37.41 9.19 -2.69
N GLY A 41 -36.20 8.64 -2.70
CA GLY A 41 -35.79 7.58 -1.80
C GLY A 41 -34.33 7.22 -1.94
N VAL A 42 -33.79 6.62 -0.89
CA VAL A 42 -32.41 6.13 -0.82
C VAL A 42 -32.44 4.66 -0.45
N THR A 43 -31.62 3.85 -1.12
CA THR A 43 -31.41 2.44 -0.80
C THR A 43 -29.94 2.22 -0.51
N TYR A 44 -29.65 1.63 0.65
CA TYR A 44 -28.29 1.28 1.05
C TYR A 44 -28.05 -0.20 0.77
N VAL A 45 -26.87 -0.50 0.20
CA VAL A 45 -26.48 -1.86 -0.18
C VAL A 45 -25.05 -2.11 0.26
N GLY A 46 -24.77 -3.31 0.76
CA GLY A 46 -23.41 -3.75 1.11
C GLY A 46 -23.00 -3.45 2.55
N ASN A 47 -23.81 -2.71 3.29
CA ASN A 47 -23.65 -2.57 4.74
C ASN A 47 -23.99 -3.88 5.46
N ARG A 48 -23.21 -4.19 6.49
CA ARG A 48 -23.29 -5.38 7.33
C ARG A 48 -23.37 -4.98 8.79
N SER A 49 -22.40 -4.20 9.26
CA SER A 49 -22.31 -3.73 10.64
C SER A 49 -22.69 -2.26 10.81
N LEU A 50 -22.58 -1.46 9.74
CA LEU A 50 -23.02 -0.08 9.71
C LEU A 50 -24.54 -0.01 9.50
N ALA A 51 -25.20 0.68 10.43
CA ALA A 51 -26.63 0.95 10.33
C ALA A 51 -26.91 1.96 9.21
N GLU A 52 -28.04 1.82 8.52
CA GLU A 52 -28.42 2.72 7.42
C GLU A 52 -28.57 4.17 7.89
N GLU A 53 -29.01 4.37 9.13
CA GLU A 53 -29.13 5.69 9.76
C GLU A 53 -27.76 6.35 9.94
N THR A 54 -26.71 5.57 10.16
CA THR A 54 -25.34 6.09 10.25
C THR A 54 -24.87 6.58 8.88
N LEU A 55 -25.14 5.82 7.83
CA LEU A 55 -24.83 6.21 6.45
C LEU A 55 -25.62 7.44 6.04
N ALA A 56 -26.92 7.48 6.34
CA ALA A 56 -27.78 8.63 6.10
C ALA A 56 -27.30 9.88 6.83
N PHE A 57 -26.88 9.75 8.09
CA PHE A 57 -26.33 10.86 8.87
C PHE A 57 -25.06 11.46 8.24
N TYR A 58 -24.09 10.62 7.86
CA TYR A 58 -22.84 11.11 7.24
C TYR A 58 -23.06 11.66 5.84
N LEU A 59 -23.91 11.03 5.04
CA LEU A 59 -24.19 11.45 3.67
C LEU A 59 -25.19 12.61 3.60
N GLY A 60 -25.90 12.90 4.71
CA GLY A 60 -26.90 13.96 4.81
C GLY A 60 -27.89 13.93 3.64
N ILE A 61 -28.33 12.73 3.28
CA ILE A 61 -29.31 12.45 2.22
C ILE A 61 -30.59 11.95 2.86
N ASP A 62 -31.60 12.81 2.87
CA ASP A 62 -32.93 12.48 3.37
C ASP A 62 -33.94 12.50 2.22
N PRO A 63 -34.91 11.57 2.16
CA PRO A 63 -36.03 11.67 1.23
C PRO A 63 -36.74 13.02 1.35
N GLY A 64 -37.01 13.67 0.21
CA GLY A 64 -37.58 15.01 0.12
C GLY A 64 -36.56 16.15 0.01
N SER A 65 -35.26 15.86 0.19
CA SER A 65 -34.19 16.85 -0.06
C SER A 65 -33.83 16.94 -1.54
N THR A 66 -33.30 18.08 -1.98
CA THR A 66 -32.81 18.27 -3.36
C THR A 66 -31.39 17.74 -3.51
N LEU A 67 -31.15 16.95 -4.57
CA LEU A 67 -29.82 16.45 -4.89
C LEU A 67 -28.88 17.61 -5.26
N ASN A 68 -27.78 17.70 -4.54
CA ASN A 68 -26.65 18.57 -4.86
C ASN A 68 -25.39 17.71 -4.96
N GLN A 69 -24.88 17.54 -6.17
CA GLN A 69 -23.76 16.66 -6.43
C GLN A 69 -22.48 17.12 -5.71
N ALA A 70 -22.25 18.43 -5.62
CA ALA A 70 -21.05 18.97 -4.98
C ALA A 70 -21.04 18.73 -3.47
N ASP A 71 -22.20 18.90 -2.81
CA ASP A 71 -22.38 18.56 -1.39
C ASP A 71 -22.26 17.06 -1.15
N LEU A 72 -22.91 16.23 -1.98
CA LEU A 72 -22.83 14.78 -1.87
C LEU A 72 -21.39 14.27 -2.02
N ASN A 73 -20.63 14.76 -3.01
CA ASN A 73 -19.23 14.38 -3.19
C ASN A 73 -18.36 14.75 -1.99
N ARG A 74 -18.59 15.93 -1.39
CA ARG A 74 -17.89 16.34 -0.17
C ARG A 74 -18.22 15.39 0.99
N LYS A 75 -19.50 15.07 1.20
CA LYS A 75 -19.93 14.16 2.27
C LYS A 75 -19.47 12.71 2.06
N LEU A 76 -19.38 12.25 0.81
CA LEU A 76 -18.77 10.96 0.48
C LEU A 76 -17.30 10.93 0.90
N GLN A 77 -16.55 12.01 0.65
CA GLN A 77 -15.18 12.15 1.13
C GLN A 77 -15.12 12.16 2.67
N GLU A 78 -16.02 12.89 3.34
CA GLU A 78 -16.09 12.90 4.81
C GLU A 78 -16.36 11.51 5.39
N LEU A 79 -17.31 10.76 4.82
CA LEU A 79 -17.57 9.36 5.19
C LEU A 79 -16.33 8.49 4.97
N TRP A 80 -15.63 8.66 3.85
CA TRP A 80 -14.37 7.94 3.61
C TRP A 80 -13.30 8.25 4.66
N ASP A 81 -13.16 9.52 5.04
CA ASP A 81 -12.17 10.00 5.99
C ASP A 81 -12.42 9.53 7.42
N THR A 82 -13.67 9.18 7.78
CA THR A 82 -13.97 8.48 9.04
C THR A 82 -13.23 7.14 9.16
N GLY A 83 -12.91 6.52 8.01
CA GLY A 83 -12.31 5.19 7.92
C GLY A 83 -13.26 4.05 8.27
N LEU A 84 -14.57 4.27 8.20
CA LEU A 84 -15.59 3.23 8.36
C LEU A 84 -15.80 2.41 7.08
N VAL A 85 -15.55 3.01 5.91
CA VAL A 85 -15.74 2.39 4.59
C VAL A 85 -14.42 2.30 3.82
N ASP A 86 -14.31 1.29 2.97
CA ASP A 86 -13.22 1.07 2.01
C ASP A 86 -13.62 1.44 0.58
N ASP A 87 -14.92 1.43 0.28
CA ASP A 87 -15.48 1.94 -0.97
C ASP A 87 -16.89 2.50 -0.73
N VAL A 88 -17.24 3.56 -1.44
CA VAL A 88 -18.61 4.09 -1.46
C VAL A 88 -18.95 4.59 -2.86
N LYS A 89 -20.07 4.09 -3.39
CA LYS A 89 -20.57 4.44 -4.73
C LYS A 89 -22.02 4.85 -4.62
N VAL A 90 -22.38 5.90 -5.33
CA VAL A 90 -23.76 6.37 -5.43
C VAL A 90 -24.20 6.33 -6.87
N GLU A 91 -25.24 5.58 -7.13
CA GLU A 91 -25.91 5.49 -8.42
C GLU A 91 -27.26 6.20 -8.31
N ALA A 92 -27.65 6.88 -9.40
CA ALA A 92 -28.92 7.60 -9.47
C ALA A 92 -29.77 7.03 -10.60
N GLU A 93 -31.05 6.83 -10.28
CA GLU A 93 -32.06 6.38 -11.22
C GLU A 93 -33.26 7.32 -11.19
N ALA A 94 -33.84 7.57 -12.37
CA ALA A 94 -35.02 8.41 -12.50
C ALA A 94 -36.22 7.77 -11.76
N ALA A 95 -36.94 8.57 -10.96
CA ALA A 95 -38.11 8.15 -10.22
C ALA A 95 -39.23 9.20 -10.35
N GLY A 96 -40.00 9.13 -11.43
CA GLY A 96 -41.01 10.14 -11.75
C GLY A 96 -40.35 11.50 -12.02
N ASP A 97 -40.76 12.54 -11.29
CA ASP A 97 -40.17 13.88 -11.40
C ASP A 97 -38.89 14.06 -10.58
N GLY A 98 -38.56 13.09 -9.71
CA GLY A 98 -37.39 13.10 -8.84
C GLY A 98 -36.38 11.98 -9.15
N VAL A 99 -35.51 11.71 -8.19
CA VAL A 99 -34.41 10.74 -8.30
C VAL A 99 -34.42 9.75 -7.14
N ARG A 100 -34.11 8.48 -7.42
CA ARG A 100 -33.81 7.46 -6.41
C ARG A 100 -32.31 7.22 -6.39
N LEU A 101 -31.73 7.18 -5.20
CA LEU A 101 -30.31 6.93 -5.02
C LEU A 101 -30.08 5.52 -4.49
N THR A 102 -29.11 4.81 -5.09
CA THR A 102 -28.59 3.55 -4.56
C THR A 102 -27.17 3.80 -4.08
N VAL A 103 -26.97 3.69 -2.77
CA VAL A 103 -25.66 3.86 -2.13
C VAL A 103 -25.09 2.49 -1.84
N THR A 104 -24.09 2.09 -2.61
CA THR A 104 -23.34 0.85 -2.39
C THR A 104 -22.12 1.16 -1.54
N VAL A 105 -22.01 0.52 -0.38
CA VAL A 105 -20.86 0.64 0.53
C VAL A 105 -20.10 -0.67 0.63
N ALA A 106 -18.77 -0.57 0.67
CA ALA A 106 -17.91 -1.63 1.16
C ALA A 106 -17.37 -1.19 2.52
N GLU A 107 -17.79 -1.88 3.59
CA GLU A 107 -17.28 -1.60 4.93
C GLU A 107 -15.79 -1.91 5.03
N ARG A 108 -15.07 -1.09 5.78
CA ARG A 108 -13.66 -1.35 6.04
C ARG A 108 -13.54 -2.53 7.00
N PRO A 109 -12.79 -3.58 6.64
CA PRO A 109 -12.69 -4.77 7.48
C PRO A 109 -11.98 -4.47 8.79
N ILE A 110 -12.31 -5.21 9.83
CA ILE A 110 -11.62 -5.14 11.13
C ILE A 110 -10.36 -5.99 11.07
N LEU A 111 -9.24 -5.43 11.53
CA LEU A 111 -7.98 -6.15 11.69
C LEU A 111 -8.09 -7.09 12.89
N ARG A 112 -8.01 -8.41 12.67
CA ARG A 112 -8.08 -9.40 13.74
C ARG A 112 -6.75 -9.77 14.34
N SER A 113 -5.74 -9.97 13.49
CA SER A 113 -4.40 -10.37 13.89
C SER A 113 -3.37 -9.89 12.88
N ILE A 114 -2.15 -9.65 13.36
CA ILE A 114 -0.98 -9.40 12.52
C ILE A 114 0.05 -10.50 12.79
N ASP A 115 0.30 -11.30 11.76
CA ASP A 115 1.32 -12.36 11.78
C ASP A 115 2.53 -11.99 10.93
N TYR A 116 3.67 -12.58 11.28
CA TYR A 116 4.94 -12.35 10.60
C TYR A 116 5.61 -13.69 10.27
N VAL A 117 6.00 -13.86 9.02
CA VAL A 117 6.68 -15.05 8.49
C VAL A 117 8.03 -14.62 7.91
N GLY A 118 9.08 -15.42 8.14
CA GLY A 118 10.41 -15.15 7.63
C GLY A 118 11.32 -14.31 8.54
N LEU A 119 10.82 -13.90 9.72
CA LEU A 119 11.62 -13.21 10.73
C LEU A 119 12.66 -14.15 11.37
N LYS A 120 13.92 -14.06 10.94
CA LYS A 120 15.05 -14.85 11.50
C LYS A 120 16.08 -13.97 12.22
N ARG A 121 16.19 -12.70 11.85
CA ARG A 121 17.28 -11.78 12.25
C ARG A 121 16.78 -10.49 12.90
N VAL A 122 15.51 -10.16 12.68
CA VAL A 122 14.75 -9.14 13.38
C VAL A 122 13.70 -9.86 14.23
N SER A 123 13.51 -9.42 15.48
CA SER A 123 12.48 -9.96 16.35
C SER A 123 11.18 -9.18 16.18
N LYS A 124 10.04 -9.81 16.52
CA LYS A 124 8.74 -9.11 16.55
C LYS A 124 8.78 -7.86 17.44
N ALA A 125 9.48 -7.93 18.58
CA ALA A 125 9.63 -6.81 19.50
C ALA A 125 10.33 -5.59 18.87
N ASP A 126 11.34 -5.80 18.01
CA ASP A 126 12.00 -4.70 17.29
C ASP A 126 11.00 -3.98 16.35
N ILE A 127 10.10 -4.75 15.70
CA ILE A 127 9.08 -4.21 14.80
C ILE A 127 8.01 -3.46 15.60
N GLU A 128 7.55 -4.03 16.71
CA GLU A 128 6.57 -3.42 17.61
C GLU A 128 7.10 -2.10 18.22
N GLU A 129 8.37 -2.05 18.62
CA GLU A 129 9.02 -0.82 19.06
C GLU A 129 9.00 0.24 17.95
N ARG A 130 9.29 -0.16 16.71
CA ARG A 130 9.28 0.77 15.58
C ARG A 130 7.87 1.26 15.25
N ILE A 131 6.87 0.39 15.25
CA ILE A 131 5.44 0.74 15.10
C ILE A 131 5.06 1.84 16.09
N ALA A 132 5.43 1.67 17.37
CA ALA A 132 5.16 2.65 18.41
C ALA A 132 5.90 3.98 18.16
N SER A 133 7.17 3.92 17.76
CA SER A 133 7.98 5.12 17.49
C SER A 133 7.47 5.94 16.30
N GLU A 134 6.99 5.28 15.24
CA GLU A 134 6.48 5.91 14.03
C GLU A 134 4.97 6.22 14.09
N ARG A 135 4.33 5.85 15.21
CA ARG A 135 2.90 6.07 15.47
C ARG A 135 2.03 5.44 14.38
N ILE A 136 2.37 4.23 13.96
CA ILE A 136 1.61 3.45 13.00
C ILE A 136 0.36 2.92 13.70
N ASN A 137 -0.82 3.29 13.20
CA ASN A 137 -2.10 3.00 13.84
C ASN A 137 -2.69 1.67 13.36
N LEU A 138 -1.93 0.59 13.51
CA LEU A 138 -2.36 -0.78 13.24
C LEU A 138 -2.48 -1.55 14.55
N PHE A 139 -3.70 -1.68 15.04
CA PHE A 139 -4.01 -2.42 16.26
C PHE A 139 -5.11 -3.42 15.98
N GLU A 140 -5.00 -4.60 16.60
CA GLU A 140 -6.04 -5.61 16.56
C GLU A 140 -7.35 -5.04 17.13
N GLY A 141 -8.46 -5.29 16.43
CA GLY A 141 -9.78 -4.75 16.75
C GLY A 141 -10.13 -3.43 16.07
N ASN A 142 -9.16 -2.73 15.45
CA ASN A 142 -9.43 -1.50 14.69
C ASN A 142 -9.70 -1.78 13.21
N ASN A 143 -10.28 -0.78 12.52
CA ASN A 143 -10.48 -0.83 11.07
C ASN A 143 -9.13 -0.89 10.33
N LEU A 144 -9.02 -1.85 9.40
CA LEU A 144 -7.82 -2.12 8.62
C LEU A 144 -7.58 -1.02 7.58
N ARG A 145 -6.54 -0.21 7.77
CA ARG A 145 -6.16 0.85 6.82
C ARG A 145 -5.04 0.37 5.92
N LEU A 146 -5.30 0.23 4.62
CA LEU A 146 -4.30 -0.21 3.62
C LEU A 146 -3.06 0.68 3.60
N GLY A 147 -3.24 2.00 3.77
CA GLY A 147 -2.12 2.94 3.86
C GLY A 147 -1.18 2.66 5.03
N GLU A 148 -1.72 2.23 6.17
CA GLU A 148 -0.88 1.88 7.33
C GLU A 148 -0.17 0.54 7.11
N LEU A 149 -0.77 -0.43 6.39
CA LEU A 149 -0.09 -1.68 6.03
C LEU A 149 1.14 -1.42 5.16
N LYS A 150 1.00 -0.54 4.16
CA LYS A 150 2.09 -0.12 3.28
C LYS A 150 3.21 0.60 4.06
N ARG A 151 2.83 1.42 5.04
CA ARG A 151 3.80 2.05 5.96
C ARG A 151 4.51 0.99 6.79
N LEU A 152 3.81 -0.02 7.29
CA LEU A 152 4.40 -1.11 8.06
C LEU A 152 5.35 -1.98 7.22
N GLU A 153 5.04 -2.30 5.95
CA GLU A 153 5.98 -2.97 5.03
C GLU A 153 7.31 -2.20 4.95
N ALA A 154 7.24 -0.90 4.62
CA ALA A 154 8.42 -0.05 4.51
C ALA A 154 9.19 0.07 5.84
N THR A 155 8.46 0.05 6.96
CA THR A 155 9.04 0.09 8.31
C THR A 155 9.82 -1.19 8.62
N ILE A 156 9.25 -2.36 8.31
CA ILE A 156 9.92 -3.65 8.47
C ILE A 156 11.22 -3.66 7.64
N GLU A 157 11.14 -3.28 6.37
CA GLU A 157 12.32 -3.18 5.50
C GLU A 157 13.39 -2.24 6.06
N GLU A 158 13.01 -1.09 6.61
CA GLU A 158 13.96 -0.14 7.20
C GLU A 158 14.64 -0.73 8.45
N VAL A 159 13.91 -1.41 9.32
CA VAL A 159 14.49 -2.10 10.49
C VAL A 159 15.53 -3.14 10.04
N TYR A 160 15.25 -3.86 8.95
CA TYR A 160 16.20 -4.80 8.36
C TYR A 160 17.42 -4.08 7.75
N ARG A 161 17.20 -2.98 7.04
CA ARG A 161 18.24 -2.15 6.42
C ARG A 161 19.20 -1.58 7.47
N GLU A 162 18.70 -1.16 8.61
CA GLU A 162 19.51 -0.71 9.75
C GLU A 162 20.39 -1.82 10.33
N LYS A 163 19.92 -3.07 10.28
CA LYS A 163 20.70 -4.26 10.68
C LYS A 163 21.61 -4.78 9.56
N GLY A 164 21.65 -4.11 8.41
CA GLY A 164 22.53 -4.40 7.28
C GLY A 164 21.97 -5.32 6.21
N TYR A 165 20.68 -5.58 6.26
CA TYR A 165 19.96 -6.36 5.25
C TYR A 165 19.36 -5.40 4.24
N ARG A 166 20.21 -4.86 3.36
CA ARG A 166 19.82 -3.80 2.42
C ARG A 166 18.74 -4.24 1.42
N PHE A 167 18.74 -5.53 1.08
CA PHE A 167 17.83 -6.13 0.11
C PHE A 167 16.71 -6.93 0.80
N ALA A 168 16.41 -6.61 2.06
CA ALA A 168 15.23 -7.15 2.69
C ALA A 168 13.99 -6.61 1.99
N ASP A 169 13.00 -7.47 1.82
CA ASP A 169 11.75 -7.21 1.12
C ASP A 169 10.61 -7.75 1.98
N ALA A 170 9.57 -6.94 2.18
CA ALA A 170 8.43 -7.31 3.01
C ALA A 170 7.12 -7.13 2.22
N GLU A 171 6.34 -8.19 2.13
CA GLU A 171 5.04 -8.19 1.46
C GLU A 171 3.94 -8.62 2.45
N TYR A 172 2.80 -7.93 2.45
CA TYR A 172 1.63 -8.40 3.19
C TYR A 172 0.63 -9.16 2.31
N THR A 173 0.00 -10.18 2.90
CA THR A 173 -1.21 -10.80 2.38
C THR A 173 -2.39 -10.56 3.32
N LEU A 174 -3.59 -10.47 2.75
CA LEU A 174 -4.84 -10.30 3.48
C LEU A 174 -5.68 -11.57 3.36
N GLU A 175 -6.05 -12.14 4.49
CA GLU A 175 -6.90 -13.34 4.55
C GLU A 175 -8.20 -13.01 5.29
N GLU A 176 -9.34 -13.37 4.71
CA GLU A 176 -10.64 -13.20 5.38
C GLU A 176 -10.85 -14.35 6.36
N LEU A 177 -10.90 -14.03 7.66
CA LEU A 177 -11.14 -15.01 8.73
C LEU A 177 -12.63 -15.26 8.92
N THR A 178 -13.38 -14.16 9.00
CA THR A 178 -14.84 -14.16 9.09
C THR A 178 -15.38 -12.98 8.26
N PRO A 179 -16.68 -12.95 7.95
CA PRO A 179 -17.25 -11.87 7.15
C PRO A 179 -16.98 -10.47 7.74
N GLY A 180 -16.15 -9.68 7.06
CA GLY A 180 -15.78 -8.32 7.51
C GLY A 180 -14.55 -8.24 8.42
N GLU A 181 -13.87 -9.36 8.65
CA GLU A 181 -12.69 -9.46 9.50
C GLU A 181 -11.52 -10.06 8.74
N LYS A 182 -10.37 -9.41 8.80
CA LYS A 182 -9.17 -9.84 8.08
C LYS A 182 -8.00 -10.06 9.02
N GLN A 183 -7.26 -11.13 8.73
CA GLN A 183 -5.91 -11.33 9.21
C GLN A 183 -4.92 -10.78 8.18
N VAL A 184 -3.84 -10.19 8.69
CA VAL A 184 -2.72 -9.72 7.88
C VAL A 184 -1.51 -10.58 8.19
N THR A 185 -0.87 -11.11 7.15
CA THR A 185 0.38 -11.85 7.30
C THR A 185 1.47 -11.13 6.51
N PHE A 186 2.51 -10.67 7.20
CA PHE A 186 3.71 -10.10 6.59
C PHE A 186 4.73 -11.21 6.32
N THR A 187 5.05 -11.44 5.05
CA THR A 187 6.11 -12.34 4.64
C THR A 187 7.36 -11.52 4.33
N VAL A 188 8.46 -11.85 5.00
CA VAL A 188 9.73 -11.14 4.88
C VAL A 188 10.79 -12.04 4.26
N ASP A 189 11.33 -11.63 3.12
CA ASP A 189 12.62 -12.12 2.63
C ASP A 189 13.71 -11.19 3.18
N GLU A 190 14.48 -11.64 4.16
CA GLU A 190 15.54 -10.83 4.77
C GLU A 190 16.69 -10.54 3.79
N GLY A 191 16.84 -11.37 2.75
CA GLY A 191 17.99 -11.34 1.87
C GLY A 191 19.32 -11.58 2.60
N ASN A 192 20.41 -11.25 1.90
CA ASN A 192 21.75 -11.40 2.45
C ASN A 192 22.21 -10.11 3.13
N ARG A 193 22.94 -10.28 4.24
CA ARG A 193 23.59 -9.16 4.91
C ARG A 193 24.68 -8.58 4.01
N VAL A 194 24.62 -7.28 3.77
CA VAL A 194 25.60 -6.56 2.96
C VAL A 194 26.78 -6.15 3.83
N ARG A 195 27.97 -6.55 3.41
CA ARG A 195 29.23 -6.12 4.02
C ARG A 195 29.98 -5.19 3.07
N ILE A 196 30.75 -4.29 3.67
CA ILE A 196 31.60 -3.35 2.96
C ILE A 196 32.92 -4.05 2.65
N ASP A 197 33.20 -4.25 1.37
CA ASP A 197 34.44 -4.88 0.92
C ASP A 197 35.58 -3.86 0.91
N ASP A 198 35.39 -2.75 0.19
CA ASP A 198 36.39 -1.70 -0.04
C ASP A 198 35.75 -0.31 0.05
N ILE A 199 36.49 0.69 0.55
CA ILE A 199 36.07 2.10 0.58
C ILE A 199 37.13 2.93 -0.14
N LYS A 200 36.76 3.48 -1.30
CA LYS A 200 37.60 4.36 -2.10
C LYS A 200 37.18 5.81 -1.93
N PHE A 201 38.17 6.71 -1.89
CA PHE A 201 37.93 8.14 -1.91
C PHE A 201 38.45 8.71 -3.22
N GLU A 202 37.69 9.61 -3.81
CA GLU A 202 38.07 10.32 -5.02
C GLU A 202 38.08 11.83 -4.74
N GLY A 203 39.07 12.54 -5.29
CA GLY A 203 39.18 14.00 -5.18
C GLY A 203 39.79 14.52 -3.87
N ASN A 204 40.20 13.66 -2.95
CA ASN A 204 40.90 14.07 -1.73
C ASN A 204 42.38 14.40 -1.99
N THR A 205 42.81 15.61 -1.63
CA THR A 205 44.20 16.07 -1.77
C THR A 205 44.89 16.39 -0.43
N VAL A 206 44.10 16.71 0.60
CA VAL A 206 44.62 17.12 1.93
C VAL A 206 44.87 15.92 2.84
N TYR A 207 43.95 14.96 2.83
CA TYR A 207 44.06 13.73 3.60
C TYR A 207 44.15 12.55 2.63
N SER A 208 45.02 11.58 2.96
CA SER A 208 45.03 10.29 2.29
C SER A 208 43.79 9.48 2.63
N ASP A 209 43.40 8.55 1.75
CA ASP A 209 42.27 7.64 1.93
C ASP A 209 42.32 6.93 3.28
N TRP A 210 43.50 6.45 3.66
CA TRP A 210 43.72 5.81 4.95
C TRP A 210 43.33 6.72 6.13
N ARG A 211 43.68 8.01 6.05
CA ARG A 211 43.37 8.97 7.11
C ARG A 211 41.89 9.33 7.12
N LEU A 212 41.24 9.40 5.96
CA LEU A 212 39.79 9.57 5.84
C LEU A 212 39.03 8.37 6.42
N ARG A 213 39.45 7.14 6.11
CA ARG A 213 38.93 5.91 6.73
C ARG A 213 39.09 5.91 8.24
N LEU A 214 40.11 6.55 8.80
CA LEU A 214 40.29 6.66 10.25
C LEU A 214 39.24 7.58 10.90
N PHE A 215 38.81 8.63 10.19
CA PHE A 215 37.75 9.53 10.66
C PHE A 215 36.36 8.87 10.62
N MET A 216 36.13 7.93 9.69
CA MET A 216 34.93 7.10 9.65
C MET A 216 34.97 6.03 10.74
N LYS A 217 34.29 6.23 11.88
CA LYS A 217 34.38 5.34 13.06
C LYS A 217 33.35 4.21 13.04
N LYS A 218 32.23 4.41 12.36
CA LYS A 218 31.07 3.50 12.34
C LYS A 218 31.04 2.56 11.15
N THR A 219 31.75 2.91 10.08
CA THR A 219 31.77 2.28 8.76
C THR A 219 33.21 1.89 8.44
N LYS A 220 33.47 0.59 8.30
CA LYS A 220 34.82 0.05 8.06
C LYS A 220 34.80 -1.02 6.97
N GLU A 221 35.91 -1.16 6.27
CA GLU A 221 36.14 -2.28 5.35
C GLU A 221 36.18 -3.62 6.09
N SER A 222 35.78 -4.69 5.42
CA SER A 222 35.74 -6.03 5.97
C SER A 222 37.13 -6.52 6.36
N ASN A 223 37.38 -6.68 7.65
CA ASN A 223 38.61 -7.24 8.20
C ASN A 223 38.25 -8.26 9.30
N PRO A 224 38.98 -9.38 9.48
CA PRO A 224 38.81 -10.30 10.62
C PRO A 224 38.53 -9.63 11.97
N LEU A 225 39.19 -8.50 12.29
CA LEU A 225 38.94 -7.75 13.52
C LEU A 225 37.57 -7.06 13.56
N TRP A 226 37.10 -6.53 12.42
CA TRP A 226 35.85 -5.77 12.32
C TRP A 226 34.62 -6.65 12.15
N LYS A 227 34.79 -7.91 11.72
CA LYS A 227 33.74 -8.94 11.74
C LYS A 227 33.16 -9.17 13.13
N ILE A 228 33.97 -9.02 14.19
CA ILE A 228 33.53 -9.18 15.59
C ILE A 228 32.70 -7.97 16.03
N THR A 229 33.12 -6.76 15.64
CA THR A 229 32.44 -5.51 16.02
C THR A 229 31.29 -5.11 15.08
N LYS A 230 31.04 -5.88 14.01
CA LYS A 230 30.00 -5.65 12.99
C LYS A 230 30.05 -4.26 12.36
N LYS A 231 31.24 -3.64 12.33
CA LYS A 231 31.48 -2.33 11.67
C LYS A 231 31.68 -2.45 10.17
N ASP A 232 31.82 -3.69 9.70
CA ASP A 232 31.90 -4.09 8.30
C ASP A 232 30.51 -4.20 7.64
N VAL A 233 29.43 -4.03 8.40
CA VAL A 233 28.06 -4.12 7.91
C VAL A 233 27.61 -2.76 7.36
N TYR A 234 27.14 -2.75 6.12
CA TYR A 234 26.65 -1.52 5.50
C TYR A 234 25.36 -1.05 6.18
N ASN A 235 25.36 0.18 6.68
CA ASN A 235 24.18 0.86 7.20
C ASN A 235 24.22 2.33 6.72
N PRO A 236 23.17 2.82 6.04
CA PRO A 236 23.15 4.16 5.46
C PRO A 236 23.22 5.27 6.51
N ALA A 237 22.53 5.14 7.65
CA ALA A 237 22.58 6.11 8.73
C ALA A 237 24.00 6.23 9.33
N LYS A 238 24.68 5.09 9.56
CA LYS A 238 26.08 5.08 10.03
C LYS A 238 27.04 5.69 9.03
N LEU A 239 26.84 5.44 7.74
CA LEU A 239 27.62 6.05 6.68
C LEU A 239 27.47 7.57 6.70
N GLN A 240 26.23 8.07 6.78
CA GLN A 240 25.96 9.51 6.81
C GLN A 240 26.65 10.20 7.99
N GLU A 241 26.61 9.59 9.18
CA GLU A 241 27.33 10.11 10.35
C GLU A 241 28.86 10.14 10.17
N ASP A 242 29.41 9.14 9.50
CA ASP A 242 30.84 9.10 9.20
C ASP A 242 31.23 10.11 8.12
N LEU A 243 30.37 10.38 7.13
CA LEU A 243 30.59 11.46 6.16
C LEU A 243 30.62 12.84 6.84
N GLU A 244 29.70 13.10 7.78
CA GLU A 244 29.76 14.32 8.60
C GLU A 244 31.03 14.40 9.45
N SER A 245 31.51 13.27 9.97
CA SER A 245 32.79 13.19 10.70
C SER A 245 33.98 13.53 9.79
N VAL A 246 33.99 13.06 8.54
CA VAL A 246 34.99 13.43 7.53
C VAL A 246 34.93 14.93 7.23
N LYS A 247 33.74 15.49 7.01
CA LYS A 247 33.53 16.92 6.77
C LYS A 247 34.04 17.77 7.94
N ALA A 248 33.76 17.35 9.17
CA ALA A 248 34.25 17.99 10.38
C ALA A 248 35.78 17.97 10.49
N ALA A 249 36.43 16.89 10.07
CA ALA A 249 37.89 16.80 10.05
C ALA A 249 38.53 17.86 9.13
N TYR A 250 37.99 18.05 7.92
CA TYR A 250 38.45 19.11 7.02
C TYR A 250 38.19 20.52 7.57
N ARG A 251 37.01 20.75 8.15
CA ARG A 251 36.68 22.04 8.79
C ARG A 251 37.65 22.39 9.91
N LYS A 252 38.08 21.39 10.69
CA LYS A 252 39.02 21.58 11.80
C LYS A 252 40.39 22.10 11.36
N VAL A 253 40.81 21.80 10.13
CA VAL A 253 42.08 22.29 9.56
C VAL A 253 41.91 23.48 8.62
N GLY A 254 40.74 24.14 8.64
CA GLY A 254 40.52 25.44 8.01
C GLY A 254 39.69 25.44 6.72
N TYR A 255 39.26 24.27 6.21
CA TYR A 255 38.47 24.19 4.97
C TYR A 255 36.99 24.41 5.27
N LYS A 256 36.48 25.60 4.94
CA LYS A 256 35.09 25.99 5.22
C LYS A 256 34.09 25.45 4.20
N ASN A 257 34.47 25.44 2.91
CA ASN A 257 33.61 25.03 1.79
C ASN A 257 33.86 23.58 1.38
N VAL A 258 33.75 22.66 2.34
CA VAL A 258 33.93 21.22 2.09
C VAL A 258 32.57 20.63 1.70
N THR A 259 32.51 20.07 0.50
CA THR A 259 31.37 19.32 0.00
C THR A 259 31.79 17.88 -0.19
N ILE A 260 30.96 16.96 0.28
CA ILE A 260 31.13 15.52 0.04
C ILE A 260 30.05 15.16 -0.99
N GLY A 261 30.47 14.54 -2.10
CA GLY A 261 29.54 14.06 -3.12
C GLY A 261 28.69 12.89 -2.61
N GLU A 262 27.63 12.56 -3.34
CA GLU A 262 26.86 11.36 -3.03
C GLU A 262 27.72 10.10 -3.23
N PRO A 263 27.79 9.20 -2.24
CA PRO A 263 28.61 8.00 -2.35
C PRO A 263 28.02 7.06 -3.40
N VAL A 264 28.84 6.64 -4.36
CA VAL A 264 28.48 5.58 -5.32
C VAL A 264 28.65 4.23 -4.62
N ILE A 265 27.60 3.40 -4.63
CA ILE A 265 27.61 2.11 -3.95
C ILE A 265 27.53 0.99 -4.98
N GLU A 266 28.65 0.31 -5.19
CA GLU A 266 28.74 -0.86 -6.03
C GLU A 266 28.51 -2.14 -5.22
N VAL A 267 27.56 -2.96 -5.65
CA VAL A 267 27.23 -4.22 -5.00
C VAL A 267 27.80 -5.36 -5.85
N ARG A 268 28.89 -5.98 -5.37
CA ARG A 268 29.60 -7.03 -6.11
C ARG A 268 28.86 -8.37 -6.21
N ALA A 269 27.81 -8.59 -5.41
CA ALA A 269 27.00 -9.79 -5.51
C ALA A 269 25.52 -9.50 -5.19
N ARG A 270 24.65 -9.70 -6.20
CA ARG A 270 23.22 -9.87 -6.05
C ARG A 270 22.95 -11.37 -6.21
N ARG A 271 22.58 -12.07 -5.11
CA ARG A 271 22.35 -13.54 -5.02
C ARG A 271 23.49 -14.40 -5.64
N PRO A 272 24.29 -15.15 -4.86
CA PRO A 272 24.80 -16.39 -5.44
C PRO A 272 23.58 -17.26 -5.71
N THR A 273 23.28 -17.49 -6.98
CA THR A 273 22.35 -18.56 -7.35
C THR A 273 23.06 -19.90 -7.09
N ALA A 274 22.31 -20.98 -6.89
CA ALA A 274 22.89 -22.29 -6.61
C ALA A 274 23.90 -22.77 -7.70
N ASP A 275 23.89 -22.15 -8.88
CA ASP A 275 24.81 -22.40 -9.99
C ASP A 275 26.20 -21.74 -9.83
N ASP A 276 26.38 -20.78 -8.91
CA ASP A 276 27.67 -20.06 -8.76
C ASP A 276 28.71 -20.82 -7.92
N SER A 277 28.42 -22.09 -7.60
CA SER A 277 29.30 -22.98 -6.81
C SER A 277 29.89 -24.16 -7.61
N ALA A 278 29.95 -24.05 -8.95
CA ALA A 278 30.61 -25.02 -9.83
C ALA A 278 32.03 -24.59 -10.22
#